data_AF-A0A7X4DM38-F1
#
_entry.id   AF-A0A7X4DM38-F1
#
_cell.length_a   1.000
_cell.length_b   1.000
_cell.length_c   1.000
_cell.angle_alpha   90.00
_cell.angle_beta   90.00
_cell.angle_gamma   90.00
#
_symmetry.space_group_name_H-M   'P 1'
#
loop_
_entity.id
_entity.type
_entity.pdbx_description
1 polymer ?
#
loop_
_entity_poly.entity_id
_entity_poly.type
_entity_poly.pdbx_seq_one_letter_code
_entity_poly.pdbx_strand_id
1 'polypeptide(L)'
;MLDRKTRPNQLAPGGLLPPTLAVTIYNGRDRWTAPADVRDLIEPVGGWLADYQPKLIHKALDLRALTGQPLPERNVVSWIAGMEADSSAGNVSRVVREVLDTYPGLEHKRLREAFREWIWSAARPD
;
A
#
# COMPACT_ATOMS: atom_id res chain seq x y z
N MET A 1 18.49 -28.08 8.05
CA MET A 1 17.27 -28.13 8.87
C MET A 1 16.98 -26.72 9.38
N LEU A 2 16.14 -25.98 8.65
CA LEU A 2 15.52 -24.73 9.09
C LEU A 2 14.03 -24.91 8.77
N ASP A 3 13.22 -24.97 9.83
CA ASP A 3 11.81 -25.31 9.80
C ASP A 3 10.92 -24.05 9.62
N ARG A 4 9.93 -24.22 8.75
CA ARG A 4 8.67 -23.51 8.43
C ARG A 4 8.41 -22.11 9.01
N LYS A 5 7.99 -21.19 8.11
CA LYS A 5 6.58 -20.70 7.98
C LYS A 5 6.45 -19.49 7.03
N THR A 6 6.30 -19.72 5.72
CA THR A 6 5.58 -18.79 4.81
C THR A 6 5.05 -19.58 3.60
N ARG A 7 3.87 -19.20 3.11
CA ARG A 7 3.10 -19.87 2.04
C ARG A 7 3.94 -19.99 0.74
N PRO A 8 3.71 -21.03 -0.08
CA PRO A 8 4.57 -21.33 -1.21
C PRO A 8 4.53 -20.19 -2.23
N ASN A 9 5.73 -19.74 -2.54
CA ASN A 9 6.17 -19.04 -3.73
C ASN A 9 5.63 -19.74 -5.00
N GLN A 10 4.35 -19.51 -5.35
CA GLN A 10 3.82 -19.95 -6.64
C GLN A 10 4.31 -18.95 -7.69
N LEU A 11 5.44 -19.30 -8.28
CA LEU A 11 5.86 -18.74 -9.55
C LEU A 11 4.70 -18.88 -10.55
N ALA A 12 4.58 -17.93 -11.47
CA ALA A 12 3.70 -18.06 -12.61
C ALA A 12 4.02 -19.35 -13.40
N PRO A 13 3.12 -19.86 -14.26
CA PRO A 13 3.32 -21.11 -15.00
C PRO A 13 4.66 -21.24 -15.76
N GLY A 14 5.35 -20.12 -16.03
CA GLY A 14 6.70 -20.09 -16.62
C GLY A 14 7.88 -20.02 -15.64
N GLY A 15 7.68 -20.22 -14.33
CA GLY A 15 8.76 -20.09 -13.34
C GLY A 15 9.18 -18.64 -13.05
N LEU A 16 8.42 -17.66 -13.54
CA LEU A 16 8.64 -16.23 -13.29
C LEU A 16 7.86 -15.78 -12.05
N LEU A 17 8.17 -14.59 -11.56
CA LEU A 17 7.31 -13.93 -10.57
C LEU A 17 5.88 -13.78 -11.14
N PRO A 18 4.82 -13.91 -10.32
CA PRO A 18 3.48 -13.58 -10.75
C PRO A 18 3.41 -12.11 -11.21
N PRO A 19 2.40 -11.73 -12.01
CA PRO A 19 2.18 -10.33 -12.34
C PRO A 19 2.11 -9.47 -11.06
N THR A 20 3.05 -8.53 -10.92
CA THR A 20 3.12 -7.61 -9.79
C THR A 20 2.94 -6.17 -10.25
N LEU A 21 2.15 -5.39 -9.51
CA LEU A 21 2.04 -3.94 -9.68
C LEU A 21 2.77 -3.24 -8.53
N ALA A 22 3.75 -2.40 -8.86
CA ALA A 22 4.35 -1.49 -7.88
C ALA A 22 3.42 -0.30 -7.64
N VAL A 23 3.04 -0.07 -6.37
CA VAL A 23 2.16 1.02 -5.97
C VAL A 23 2.84 1.84 -4.87
N THR A 24 2.89 3.15 -5.06
CA THR A 24 3.35 4.11 -4.05
C THR A 24 2.12 4.77 -3.45
N ILE A 25 1.90 4.61 -2.15
CA ILE A 25 0.84 5.29 -1.41
C ILE A 25 1.43 6.56 -0.82
N TYR A 26 0.91 7.71 -1.23
CA TYR A 26 1.42 9.02 -0.84
C TYR A 26 0.37 9.79 -0.02
N ASN A 27 0.78 10.27 1.14
CA ASN A 27 -0.03 11.08 2.07
C ASN A 27 0.67 12.40 2.45
N GLY A 28 1.48 12.96 1.55
CA GLY A 28 2.12 14.24 1.82
C GLY A 28 1.14 15.41 1.70
N ARG A 29 1.54 16.58 2.21
CA ARG A 29 0.71 17.80 2.21
C ARG A 29 0.46 18.33 0.81
N ASP A 30 1.52 18.38 -0.01
CA ASP A 30 1.47 18.85 -1.38
C ASP A 30 1.09 17.73 -2.34
N ARG A 31 0.55 18.05 -3.51
CA ARG A 31 0.23 17.04 -4.54
C ARG A 31 1.47 16.27 -4.97
N TRP A 32 1.31 14.97 -5.24
CA TRP A 32 2.39 14.18 -5.81
C TRP A 32 2.75 14.68 -7.21
N THR A 33 4.01 15.09 -7.40
CA THR A 33 4.57 15.53 -8.68
C THR A 33 5.82 14.77 -9.09
N ALA A 34 6.28 13.83 -8.25
CA ALA A 34 7.49 13.07 -8.52
C ALA A 34 7.30 12.06 -9.69
N PRO A 35 8.37 11.76 -10.43
CA PRO A 35 8.36 10.78 -11.51
C PRO A 35 7.78 9.42 -11.15
N ALA A 36 7.19 8.75 -12.15
CA ALA A 36 6.57 7.44 -12.01
C ALA A 36 7.53 6.26 -12.26
N ASP A 37 8.70 6.49 -12.85
CA ASP A 37 9.77 5.51 -12.90
C ASP A 37 10.76 5.79 -11.77
N VAL A 38 11.08 4.76 -10.98
CA VAL A 38 12.12 4.84 -9.94
C VAL A 38 13.45 5.32 -10.51
N ARG A 39 13.75 4.99 -11.78
CA ARG A 39 14.98 5.46 -12.44
C ARG A 39 15.08 6.99 -12.47
N ASP A 40 13.97 7.67 -12.72
CA ASP A 40 13.93 9.13 -12.82
C ASP A 40 14.00 9.82 -11.45
N LEU A 41 13.97 9.05 -10.36
CA LEU A 41 14.19 9.51 -8.99
C LEU A 41 15.67 9.37 -8.55
N ILE A 42 16.51 8.77 -9.38
CA ILE A 42 17.92 8.50 -9.08
C ILE A 42 18.78 9.42 -9.95
N GLU A 43 19.82 9.99 -9.36
CA GLU A 43 20.78 10.81 -10.11
C GLU A 43 21.34 10.00 -11.32
N PRO A 44 21.36 10.58 -12.53
CA PRO A 44 21.89 9.89 -13.70
C PRO A 44 23.35 9.47 -13.49
N VAL A 45 23.63 8.20 -13.78
CA VAL A 45 24.99 7.65 -13.73
C VAL A 45 25.42 7.24 -15.13
N GLY A 46 26.66 7.58 -15.49
CA GLY A 46 27.28 7.19 -16.75
C GLY A 46 28.05 5.86 -16.69
N GLY A 47 28.44 5.37 -17.87
CA GLY A 47 29.26 4.16 -18.01
C GLY A 47 28.52 2.88 -17.63
N TRP A 48 29.27 1.84 -17.27
CA TRP A 48 28.72 0.50 -17.00
C TRP A 48 27.70 0.46 -15.85
N LEU A 49 27.75 1.41 -14.92
CA LEU A 49 26.84 1.44 -13.78
C LEU A 49 25.42 1.89 -14.19
N ALA A 50 25.28 2.57 -15.34
CA ALA A 50 23.98 2.95 -15.90
C ALA A 50 23.07 1.74 -16.18
N ASP A 51 23.67 0.59 -16.55
CA ASP A 51 22.95 -0.64 -16.90
C ASP A 51 22.35 -1.33 -15.67
N TYR A 52 22.89 -1.07 -14.48
CA TYR A 52 22.46 -1.65 -13.22
C TYR A 52 21.51 -0.75 -12.42
N GLN A 53 21.18 0.44 -12.94
CA GLN A 53 20.17 1.28 -12.29
C GLN A 53 18.80 0.58 -12.30
N PRO A 54 18.06 0.61 -11.19
CA PRO A 54 16.75 0.00 -11.11
C PRO A 54 15.78 0.72 -12.06
N LYS A 55 15.00 -0.07 -12.80
CA LYS A 55 13.94 0.40 -13.70
C LYS A 55 12.64 -0.17 -13.20
N LEU A 56 11.77 0.68 -12.67
CA LEU A 56 10.52 0.24 -12.08
C LEU A 56 9.48 1.36 -12.20
N ILE A 57 8.58 1.18 -13.15
CA ILE A 57 7.40 2.03 -13.26
C ILE A 57 6.44 1.63 -12.14
N HIS A 58 6.04 2.60 -11.34
CA HIS A 58 5.10 2.44 -10.26
C HIS A 58 3.89 3.35 -10.45
N LYS A 59 2.77 2.97 -9.84
CA LYS A 59 1.58 3.81 -9.78
C LYS A 59 1.56 4.58 -8.46
N ALA A 60 1.65 5.91 -8.52
CA ALA A 60 1.43 6.75 -7.36
C ALA A 60 -0.07 6.92 -7.08
N LEU A 61 -0.47 6.70 -5.83
CA LEU A 61 -1.80 6.95 -5.29
C LEU A 61 -1.69 8.07 -4.25
N ASP A 62 -2.09 9.29 -4.64
CA ASP A 62 -2.23 10.43 -3.73
C ASP A 62 -3.53 10.26 -2.93
N LEU A 63 -3.42 9.85 -1.67
CA LEU A 63 -4.58 9.58 -0.81
C LEU A 63 -5.45 10.82 -0.63
N ARG A 64 -4.87 12.02 -0.55
CA ARG A 64 -5.61 13.28 -0.42
C ARG A 64 -6.32 13.69 -1.72
N ALA A 65 -5.96 13.14 -2.86
CA ALA A 65 -6.73 13.30 -4.10
C ALA A 65 -7.98 12.43 -4.10
N LEU A 66 -7.94 11.31 -3.37
CA LEU A 66 -9.00 10.32 -3.34
C LEU A 66 -10.11 10.67 -2.34
N THR A 67 -9.84 11.50 -1.32
CA THR A 67 -10.80 11.86 -0.26
C THR A 67 -12.06 12.59 -0.74
N GLY A 68 -12.04 13.18 -1.93
CA GLY A 68 -13.18 13.88 -2.54
C GLY A 68 -13.77 13.20 -3.77
N GLN A 69 -13.27 12.03 -4.16
CA GLN A 69 -13.77 11.30 -5.33
C GLN A 69 -14.62 10.10 -4.91
N PRO A 70 -15.73 9.80 -5.61
CA PRO A 70 -16.43 8.56 -5.42
C PRO A 70 -15.49 7.41 -5.80
N LEU A 71 -14.95 6.72 -4.80
CA LEU A 71 -14.13 5.54 -5.04
C LEU A 71 -15.05 4.40 -5.51
N PRO A 72 -14.74 3.74 -6.64
CA PRO A 72 -15.64 2.79 -7.28
C PRO A 72 -15.90 1.54 -6.44
N GLU A 73 -14.98 1.19 -5.54
CA GLU A 73 -15.10 0.03 -4.64
C GLU A 73 -14.56 0.36 -3.24
N ARG A 74 -15.22 -0.18 -2.20
CA ARG A 74 -14.75 -0.12 -0.82
C ARG A 74 -13.67 -1.16 -0.60
N ASN A 75 -12.42 -0.71 -0.62
CA ASN A 75 -11.23 -1.50 -0.37
C ASN A 75 -10.34 -0.84 0.69
N VAL A 76 -9.23 -1.50 1.04
CA VAL A 76 -8.28 -1.01 2.05
C VAL A 76 -7.76 0.40 1.75
N VAL A 77 -7.48 0.73 0.48
CA VAL A 77 -7.01 2.06 0.09
C VAL A 77 -8.09 3.12 0.34
N SER A 78 -9.35 2.83 0.00
CA SER A 78 -10.47 3.74 0.22
C SER A 78 -10.72 4.04 1.70
N TRP A 79 -10.53 3.03 2.55
CA TRP A 79 -10.67 3.18 4.00
C TRP A 79 -9.54 4.00 4.61
N ILE A 80 -8.29 3.76 4.20
CA ILE A 80 -7.16 4.58 4.64
C ILE A 80 -7.38 6.04 4.21
N ALA A 81 -7.76 6.28 2.96
CA ALA A 81 -8.07 7.64 2.49
C ALA A 81 -9.18 8.31 3.34
N GLY A 82 -10.24 7.58 3.66
CA GLY A 82 -11.31 8.09 4.53
C GLY A 82 -10.85 8.41 5.95
N MET A 83 -9.92 7.65 6.52
CA MET A 83 -9.34 7.91 7.85
C MET A 83 -8.39 9.11 7.85
N GLU A 84 -7.65 9.31 6.76
CA GLU A 84 -6.80 10.50 6.56
C GLU A 84 -7.62 11.79 6.39
N ALA A 85 -8.80 11.69 5.79
CA ALA A 85 -9.72 12.82 5.65
C ALA A 85 -10.33 13.25 6.99
N ASP A 86 -10.65 12.28 7.84
CA ASP A 86 -11.30 12.49 9.15
C ASP A 86 -10.72 11.49 10.16
N SER A 87 -9.80 11.96 11.00
CA SER A 87 -9.16 11.14 12.03
C SER A 87 -9.97 11.04 13.33
N SER A 88 -11.24 11.48 13.34
CA SER A 88 -12.09 11.39 14.53
C SER A 88 -12.29 9.94 14.97
N ALA A 89 -12.40 9.72 16.28
CA ALA A 89 -12.62 8.39 16.85
C ALA A 89 -13.88 7.71 16.28
N GLY A 90 -14.91 8.50 15.93
CA GLY A 90 -16.12 8.02 15.28
C GLY A 90 -15.86 7.46 13.88
N ASN A 91 -15.12 8.19 13.04
CA ASN A 91 -14.78 7.74 11.70
C ASN A 91 -13.85 6.52 11.72
N VAL A 92 -12.82 6.54 12.58
CA VAL A 92 -11.93 5.39 12.81
C VAL A 92 -12.75 4.15 13.19
N SER A 93 -13.65 4.26 14.17
CA SER A 93 -14.49 3.16 14.63
C SER A 93 -15.44 2.62 13.54
N ARG A 94 -15.95 3.50 12.68
CA ARG A 94 -16.76 3.12 11.52
C ARG A 94 -15.93 2.31 10.53
N VAL A 95 -14.76 2.81 10.15
CA VAL A 95 -13.87 2.16 9.17
C VAL A 95 -13.39 0.80 9.66
N VAL A 96 -13.00 0.66 10.93
CA VAL A 96 -12.64 -0.66 11.50
C VAL A 96 -13.78 -1.66 11.33
N ARG A 97 -15.01 -1.26 11.62
CA ARG A 97 -16.19 -2.12 11.48
C ARG A 97 -16.36 -2.59 10.04
N GLU A 98 -16.29 -1.66 9.08
CA GLU A 98 -16.39 -1.97 7.66
C GLU A 98 -15.30 -2.96 7.19
N VAL A 99 -14.06 -2.82 7.68
CA VAL A 99 -12.96 -3.75 7.36
C VAL A 99 -13.26 -5.16 7.87
N LEU A 100 -13.75 -5.27 9.11
CA LEU A 100 -14.09 -6.55 9.72
C LEU A 100 -15.26 -7.24 9.00
N ASP A 101 -16.26 -6.46 8.58
CA ASP A 101 -17.45 -6.96 7.87
C ASP A 101 -17.14 -7.38 6.43
N THR A 102 -16.24 -6.65 5.75
CA THR A 102 -15.89 -6.90 4.33
C THR A 102 -14.93 -8.06 4.16
N TYR A 103 -14.03 -8.28 5.12
CA TYR A 103 -13.04 -9.35 5.09
C TYR A 103 -13.25 -10.36 6.25
N PRO A 104 -14.38 -11.10 6.24
CA PRO A 104 -14.60 -12.18 7.20
C PRO A 104 -13.63 -13.34 6.90
N GLY A 105 -13.50 -14.29 7.83
CA GLY A 105 -12.73 -15.53 7.58
C GLY A 105 -11.27 -15.52 8.09
N LEU A 106 -10.65 -16.71 8.14
CA LEU A 106 -9.29 -16.91 8.67
C LEU A 106 -8.20 -16.50 7.67
N GLU A 107 -8.52 -16.53 6.37
CA GLU A 107 -7.67 -16.13 5.27
C GLU A 107 -7.27 -14.65 5.32
N HIS A 108 -8.13 -13.81 5.91
CA HIS A 108 -7.89 -12.37 6.11
C HIS A 108 -7.35 -12.01 7.49
N LYS A 109 -7.00 -13.00 8.34
CA LYS A 109 -6.52 -12.76 9.72
C LYS A 109 -5.31 -11.82 9.74
N ARG A 110 -4.33 -12.03 8.86
CA ARG A 110 -3.13 -11.16 8.78
C ARG A 110 -3.47 -9.73 8.40
N LEU A 111 -4.43 -9.53 7.49
CA LEU A 111 -4.88 -8.20 7.09
C LEU A 111 -5.49 -7.47 8.30
N ARG A 112 -6.37 -8.15 9.04
CA ARG A 112 -6.98 -7.58 10.25
C ARG A 112 -5.95 -7.26 11.34
N GLU A 113 -4.94 -8.11 11.53
CA GLU A 113 -3.84 -7.88 12.48
C GLU A 113 -2.99 -6.67 12.08
N ALA A 114 -2.54 -6.60 10.83
CA ALA A 114 -1.77 -5.48 10.31
C ALA A 114 -2.55 -4.15 10.38
N PHE A 115 -3.84 -4.18 10.05
CA PHE A 115 -4.71 -3.01 10.12
C PHE A 115 -4.89 -2.52 11.56
N ARG A 116 -5.07 -3.44 12.52
CA ARG A 116 -5.13 -3.10 13.96
C ARG A 116 -3.84 -2.47 14.45
N GLU A 117 -2.69 -3.06 14.11
CA GLU A 117 -1.37 -2.53 14.51
C GLU A 117 -1.13 -1.13 13.96
N TRP A 118 -1.48 -0.88 12.70
CA TRP A 118 -1.38 0.43 12.08
C TRP A 118 -2.23 1.49 12.79
N ILE A 119 -3.50 1.18 13.09
CA ILE A 119 -4.40 2.09 13.84
C ILE A 119 -3.83 2.42 15.21
N TRP A 120 -3.33 1.41 15.93
CA TRP A 120 -2.74 1.61 17.25
C TRP A 120 -1.43 2.38 17.21
N SER A 121 -0.67 2.29 16.11
CA SER A 121 0.51 3.13 15.90
C SER A 121 0.11 4.59 15.69
N ALA A 122 -0.93 4.85 14.89
CA ALA A 122 -1.41 6.21 14.62
C ALA A 122 -2.07 6.89 15.83
N ALA A 123 -2.60 6.11 16.77
CA ALA A 123 -3.24 6.62 17.98
C ALA A 123 -2.26 6.94 19.14
N ARG A 124 -0.96 6.62 18.99
CA ARG A 124 0.05 7.01 19.97
C ARG A 124 0.43 8.47 19.76
N PRO A 125 0.34 9.33 20.79
CA PRO A 125 0.95 10.65 20.72
C PRO A 125 2.47 10.49 20.69
N ASP A 126 3.13 11.35 19.91
CA ASP A 126 4.60 11.53 19.91
C ASP A 126 5.12 11.89 21.32
#